data_AF-A0A8T7DS73-F1
#
_entry.id   AF-A0A8T7DS73-F1
#
_cell.length_a   1.000
_cell.length_b   1.000
_cell.length_c   1.000
_cell.angle_alpha   90.00
_cell.angle_beta   90.00
_cell.angle_gamma   90.00
#
_symmetry.space_group_name_H-M   'P 1'
#
loop_
_entity.id
_entity.type
_entity.pdbx_description
1 polymer ?
#
loop_
_entity_poly.entity_id
_entity_poly.type
_entity_poly.pdbx_seq_one_letter_code
_entity_poly.pdbx_strand_id
1 'polypeptide(L)'
;DRTINGVPVITDIRQLFSGMSVNMTFDQLLILSEFNNYRRPDDDVEHNAYMVSFGYQIGDLTPHLTRSGFRQSMNTLGNDEEHYTTSVGMRWDVVDNIAVKLQYDRVEDNGIIVPIKGDSRSLSLGVDFVF
;
A
#
# COMPACT_ATOMS: atom_id res chain seq x y z
N ASP A 1 -24.90 19.79 -10.41
CA ASP A 1 -24.20 19.08 -11.50
C ASP A 1 -23.58 20.06 -12.46
N ARG A 2 -22.27 19.94 -12.71
CA ARG A 2 -21.53 20.80 -13.64
C ARG A 2 -21.02 19.95 -14.78
N THR A 3 -21.26 20.35 -16.02
CA THR A 3 -20.72 19.64 -17.19
C THR A 3 -19.41 20.27 -17.64
N ILE A 4 -18.34 19.49 -17.73
CA ILE A 4 -17.09 19.90 -18.38
C ILE A 4 -17.03 19.15 -19.72
N ASN A 5 -17.02 19.88 -20.83
CA ASN A 5 -16.99 19.30 -22.19
C ASN A 5 -18.10 18.26 -22.45
N GLY A 6 -19.30 18.46 -21.87
CA GLY A 6 -20.43 17.55 -22.03
C GLY A 6 -20.41 16.31 -21.12
N VAL A 7 -19.38 16.16 -20.28
CA VAL A 7 -19.33 15.09 -19.27
C VAL A 7 -19.89 15.63 -17.95
N PRO A 8 -20.92 15.00 -17.37
CA PRO A 8 -21.40 15.36 -16.04
C PRO A 8 -20.32 15.08 -15.00
N VAL A 9 -19.95 16.10 -14.21
CA VAL A 9 -18.98 15.99 -13.13
C VAL A 9 -19.71 16.17 -11.81
N ILE A 10 -19.51 15.23 -10.90
CA ILE A 10 -20.04 15.29 -9.53
C ILE A 10 -19.18 16.29 -8.76
N THR A 11 -19.81 17.37 -8.29
CA THR A 11 -19.14 18.50 -7.65
C THR A 11 -19.46 18.55 -6.16
N ASP A 12 -19.39 17.41 -5.46
CA ASP A 12 -19.37 17.30 -3.98
C ASP A 12 -19.15 15.83 -3.61
N ILE A 13 -17.94 15.31 -3.82
CA ILE A 13 -17.64 13.89 -3.57
C ILE A 13 -17.29 13.72 -2.09
N ARG A 14 -18.14 13.02 -1.33
CA ARG A 14 -17.85 12.62 0.04
C ARG A 14 -17.11 11.28 0.04
N GLN A 15 -15.96 11.24 0.70
CA GLN A 15 -15.20 10.02 0.91
C GLN A 15 -15.14 9.68 2.40
N LEU A 16 -15.53 8.45 2.74
CA LEU A 16 -15.44 7.88 4.07
C LEU A 16 -14.23 6.96 4.14
N PHE A 17 -13.42 7.11 5.18
CA PHE A 17 -12.26 6.28 5.44
C PHE A 17 -12.41 5.57 6.78
N SER A 18 -12.11 4.28 6.79
CA SER A 18 -12.01 3.48 8.02
C SER A 18 -10.83 2.55 7.91
N GLY A 19 -10.04 2.45 8.97
CA GLY A 19 -8.85 1.60 9.03
C GLY A 19 -8.72 0.89 10.37
N MET A 20 -8.07 -0.25 10.35
CA MET A 20 -7.66 -1.00 11.54
C MET A 20 -6.25 -1.54 11.35
N SER A 21 -5.50 -1.62 12.44
CA SER A 21 -4.14 -2.16 12.44
C SER A 21 -3.94 -3.07 13.64
N VAL A 22 -3.28 -4.21 13.44
CA VAL A 22 -2.85 -5.09 14.53
C VAL A 22 -1.36 -5.35 14.37
N ASN A 23 -0.58 -4.87 15.33
CA ASN A 23 0.87 -4.97 15.30
C ASN A 23 1.34 -5.73 16.54
N MET A 24 2.27 -6.66 16.36
CA MET A 24 2.79 -7.52 17.41
C MET A 24 4.31 -7.60 17.34
N THR A 25 4.94 -7.68 18.51
CA THR A 25 6.37 -7.94 18.64
C THR A 25 6.55 -9.12 19.58
N PHE A 26 7.20 -10.17 19.10
CA PHE A 26 7.55 -11.36 19.85
C PHE A 26 9.06 -11.54 19.85
N ASP A 27 9.71 -10.99 20.87
CA ASP A 27 11.17 -10.97 20.95
C ASP A 27 11.78 -10.33 19.69
N GLN A 28 12.47 -11.08 18.83
CA GLN A 28 13.02 -10.56 17.57
C GLN A 28 11.99 -10.50 16.42
N LEU A 29 10.85 -11.17 16.51
CA LEU A 29 9.85 -11.20 15.44
C LEU A 29 8.93 -9.97 15.51
N LEU A 30 8.85 -9.25 14.41
CA LEU A 30 7.99 -8.09 14.19
C LEU A 30 6.89 -8.46 13.22
N ILE A 31 5.64 -8.20 13.58
CA ILE A 31 4.48 -8.39 12.72
C ILE A 31 3.72 -7.07 12.67
N LEU A 32 3.56 -6.53 11.46
CA LEU A 32 2.79 -5.31 11.22
C LEU A 32 1.63 -5.63 10.29
N SER A 33 0.47 -5.04 10.55
CA SER A 33 -0.66 -5.14 9.64
C SER A 33 -1.50 -3.88 9.60
N GLU A 34 -2.10 -3.64 8.45
CA GLU A 34 -3.01 -2.53 8.20
C GLU A 34 -4.12 -3.00 7.26
N PHE A 35 -5.36 -2.65 7.57
CA PHE A 35 -6.53 -2.94 6.76
C PHE A 35 -7.38 -1.69 6.67
N ASN A 36 -7.61 -1.23 5.45
CA ASN A 36 -8.27 0.02 5.15
C ASN A 36 -9.42 -0.20 4.19
N ASN A 37 -10.49 0.56 4.42
CA ASN A 37 -11.64 0.64 3.56
C ASN A 37 -11.93 2.11 3.26
N TYR A 38 -12.11 2.40 1.98
CA TYR A 38 -12.47 3.71 1.48
C TYR A 38 -13.81 3.57 0.75
N ARG A 39 -14.78 4.42 1.06
CA ARG A 39 -16.08 4.42 0.39
C ARG A 39 -16.39 5.81 -0.13
N ARG A 40 -16.81 5.88 -1.39
CA ARG A 40 -17.35 7.06 -2.05
C ARG A 40 -18.81 6.77 -2.39
N PRO A 41 -19.76 7.09 -1.48
CA PRO A 41 -21.17 6.77 -1.66
C PRO A 41 -21.78 7.44 -2.90
N ASP A 42 -21.25 8.60 -3.29
CA ASP A 42 -21.79 9.40 -4.41
C ASP A 42 -21.52 8.76 -5.78
N ASP A 43 -20.48 7.90 -5.87
CA ASP A 43 -20.06 7.20 -7.10
C ASP A 43 -20.18 5.67 -7.01
N ASP A 44 -20.73 5.16 -5.90
CA ASP A 44 -20.79 3.73 -5.53
C ASP A 44 -19.43 3.02 -5.65
N VAL A 45 -18.35 3.71 -5.27
CA VAL A 45 -17.00 3.15 -5.30
C VAL A 45 -16.55 2.76 -3.90
N GLU A 46 -16.12 1.52 -3.77
CA GLU A 46 -15.47 1.01 -2.57
C GLU A 46 -14.06 0.53 -2.89
N HIS A 47 -13.10 0.90 -2.03
CA HIS A 47 -11.73 0.43 -2.09
C HIS A 47 -11.40 -0.30 -0.81
N ASN A 48 -10.76 -1.47 -0.95
CA ASN A 48 -10.20 -2.23 0.15
C ASN A 48 -8.69 -2.29 -0.05
N ALA A 49 -7.93 -1.92 0.96
CA ALA A 49 -6.49 -2.03 0.96
C ALA A 49 -6.03 -2.78 2.20
N TYR A 50 -4.99 -3.60 2.06
CA TYR A 50 -4.37 -4.25 3.20
C TYR A 50 -2.85 -4.28 3.05
N MET A 51 -2.16 -4.42 4.17
CA MET A 51 -0.74 -4.68 4.24
C MET A 51 -0.48 -5.63 5.41
N VAL A 52 0.39 -6.62 5.18
CA VAL A 52 0.96 -7.45 6.24
C VAL A 52 2.47 -7.50 6.03
N SER A 53 3.23 -7.28 7.10
CA SER A 53 4.68 -7.28 7.09
C SER A 53 5.23 -8.15 8.22
N PHE A 54 6.26 -8.91 7.91
CA PHE A 54 7.03 -9.71 8.84
C PHE A 54 8.47 -9.22 8.83
N GLY A 55 8.99 -8.79 9.98
CA GLY A 55 10.39 -8.45 10.18
C GLY A 55 11.02 -9.36 11.23
N TYR A 56 12.32 -9.57 11.15
CA TYR A 56 13.05 -10.33 12.19
C TYR A 56 14.35 -9.62 12.53
N GLN A 57 14.57 -9.31 13.80
CA GLN A 57 15.74 -8.58 14.25
C GLN A 57 16.92 -9.52 14.52
N ILE A 58 18.05 -9.28 13.86
CA ILE A 58 19.29 -10.05 13.97
C ILE A 58 20.42 -9.07 14.31
N GLY A 59 20.60 -8.79 15.60
CA GLY A 59 21.46 -7.68 16.04
C GLY A 59 20.97 -6.37 15.42
N ASP A 60 21.84 -5.73 14.65
CA ASP A 60 21.56 -4.44 14.00
C ASP A 60 20.87 -4.58 12.63
N LEU A 61 20.63 -5.81 12.14
CA LEU A 61 20.01 -6.07 10.85
C LEU A 61 18.56 -6.54 11.04
N THR A 62 17.63 -5.92 10.33
CA THR A 62 16.22 -6.32 10.30
C THR A 62 15.77 -6.58 8.86
N PRO A 63 15.93 -7.82 8.33
CA PRO A 63 15.23 -8.25 7.14
C PRO A 63 13.72 -8.21 7.35
N HIS A 64 12.98 -7.90 6.28
CA HIS A 64 11.53 -7.92 6.29
C HIS A 64 10.94 -8.34 4.94
N LEU A 65 9.75 -8.93 5.01
CA LEU A 65 8.91 -9.31 3.89
C LEU A 65 7.54 -8.67 4.10
N THR A 66 7.06 -7.95 3.10
CA THR A 66 5.76 -7.29 3.12
C THR A 66 4.93 -7.72 1.92
N ARG A 67 3.64 -7.97 2.13
CA ARG A 67 2.65 -8.09 1.06
C ARG A 67 1.54 -7.07 1.32
N SER A 68 1.23 -6.28 0.31
CA SER A 68 0.05 -5.42 0.30
C SER A 68 -0.83 -5.71 -0.89
N GLY A 69 -2.09 -5.34 -0.78
CA GLY A 69 -3.07 -5.45 -1.85
C GLY A 69 -4.02 -4.26 -1.82
N PHE A 70 -4.48 -3.89 -3.00
CA PHE A 70 -5.48 -2.87 -3.22
C PHE A 70 -6.51 -3.41 -4.20
N ARG A 71 -7.79 -3.24 -3.86
CA ARG A 71 -8.91 -3.62 -4.72
C ARG A 71 -9.95 -2.51 -4.72
N GLN A 72 -10.31 -2.06 -5.91
CA GLN A 72 -11.44 -1.17 -6.18
C GLN A 72 -12.60 -1.99 -6.74
N SER A 73 -13.77 -1.89 -6.13
CA SER A 73 -15.03 -2.41 -6.68
C SER A 73 -15.37 -1.71 -8.00
N MET A 74 -15.97 -2.44 -8.94
CA MET A 74 -16.36 -1.87 -10.23
C MET A 74 -17.31 -0.68 -10.03
N ASN A 75 -16.95 0.48 -10.59
CA ASN A 75 -17.78 1.67 -10.50
C ASN A 75 -18.83 1.73 -11.63
N THR A 76 -19.72 2.72 -11.57
CA THR A 76 -20.77 2.98 -12.58
C THR A 76 -20.23 3.23 -14.00
N LEU A 77 -18.94 3.53 -14.13
CA LEU A 77 -18.23 3.74 -15.40
C LEU A 77 -17.50 2.48 -15.91
N GLY A 78 -17.61 1.36 -15.19
CA GLY A 78 -17.01 0.07 -15.58
C GLY A 78 -15.53 -0.09 -15.23
N ASN A 79 -14.95 0.81 -14.42
CA ASN A 79 -13.54 0.72 -14.03
C ASN A 79 -13.37 -0.10 -12.75
N ASP A 80 -12.49 -1.09 -12.82
CA ASP A 80 -11.95 -1.83 -11.68
C ASP A 80 -10.43 -1.61 -11.58
N GLU A 81 -9.87 -1.79 -10.38
CA GLU A 81 -8.43 -1.80 -10.15
C GLU A 81 -8.12 -2.84 -9.09
N GLU A 82 -7.22 -3.77 -9.38
CA GLU A 82 -6.75 -4.74 -8.40
C GLU A 82 -5.25 -4.92 -8.59
N HIS A 83 -4.46 -4.64 -7.56
CA HIS A 83 -3.02 -4.86 -7.63
C HIS A 83 -2.47 -5.30 -6.28
N TYR A 84 -1.35 -6.00 -6.34
CA TYR A 84 -0.64 -6.48 -5.17
C TYR A 84 0.82 -6.07 -5.24
N THR A 85 1.41 -5.76 -4.10
CA THR A 85 2.85 -5.50 -4.00
C THR A 85 3.48 -6.48 -3.03
N THR A 86 4.52 -7.19 -3.49
CA THR A 86 5.43 -7.92 -2.60
C THR A 86 6.72 -7.15 -2.48
N SER A 87 7.14 -6.90 -1.25
CA SER A 87 8.38 -6.21 -0.93
C SER A 87 9.28 -7.11 -0.11
N VAL A 88 10.55 -7.20 -0.50
CA VAL A 88 11.60 -7.78 0.33
C VAL A 88 12.60 -6.68 0.61
N GLY A 89 12.91 -6.46 1.88
CA GLY A 89 13.85 -5.42 2.26
C GLY A 89 14.65 -5.78 3.48
N MET A 90 15.61 -4.92 3.78
CA MET A 90 16.40 -4.96 4.99
C MET A 90 16.65 -3.54 5.49
N ARG A 91 16.65 -3.41 6.81
CA ARG A 91 17.13 -2.24 7.52
C ARG A 91 18.39 -2.64 8.27
N TRP A 92 19.43 -1.82 8.21
CA TRP A 92 20.64 -1.95 9.00
C TRP A 92 20.82 -0.70 9.84
N ASP A 93 20.80 -0.85 11.17
CA ASP A 93 21.13 0.20 12.11
C ASP A 93 22.67 0.29 12.22
N VAL A 94 23.27 1.22 11.47
CA VAL A 94 24.74 1.32 11.35
C VAL A 94 25.37 1.80 12.65
N VAL A 95 24.71 2.78 13.27
CA VAL A 95 24.97 3.34 14.60
C VAL A 95 23.63 3.82 15.17
N ASP A 96 23.58 4.12 16.47
CA ASP A 96 22.33 4.48 17.18
C ASP A 96 21.47 5.58 16.51
N ASN A 97 22.10 6.43 15.70
CA ASN A 97 21.46 7.56 15.03
C ASN A 97 21.45 7.49 13.50
N ILE A 98 21.92 6.39 12.89
CA ILE A 98 21.96 6.22 11.43
C ILE A 98 21.48 4.82 11.05
N ALA A 99 20.54 4.75 10.12
CA ALA A 99 20.11 3.49 9.54
C ALA A 99 20.08 3.53 8.01
N VAL A 100 20.48 2.43 7.39
CA VAL A 100 20.40 2.22 5.94
C VAL A 100 19.29 1.24 5.63
N LYS A 101 18.53 1.50 4.56
CA LYS A 101 17.47 0.62 4.07
C LYS A 101 17.71 0.27 2.61
N LEU A 102 17.52 -1.00 2.28
CA LEU A 102 17.42 -1.48 0.91
C LEU A 102 16.09 -2.23 0.79
N GLN A 103 15.34 -1.96 -0.28
CA GLN A 103 14.06 -2.61 -0.53
C GLN A 103 13.89 -2.90 -2.02
N TYR A 104 13.43 -4.10 -2.33
CA TYR A 104 12.99 -4.50 -3.65
C TYR A 104 11.48 -4.73 -3.63
N ASP A 105 10.76 -4.09 -4.55
CA ASP A 105 9.31 -4.19 -4.69
C ASP A 105 8.95 -4.81 -6.03
N ARG A 106 7.93 -5.66 -6.02
CA ARG A 106 7.27 -6.18 -7.21
C ARG A 106 5.77 -5.92 -7.09
N VAL A 107 5.24 -5.12 -8.00
CA VAL A 107 3.82 -4.85 -8.15
C VAL A 107 3.27 -5.72 -9.28
N GLU A 108 2.17 -6.41 -9.01
CA GLU A 108 1.44 -7.26 -9.95
C GLU A 108 0.04 -6.68 -10.11
N ASP A 109 -0.31 -6.31 -11.35
CA ASP A 109 -1.63 -5.74 -11.70
C ASP A 109 -2.56 -6.86 -12.18
N ASN A 110 -3.66 -7.05 -11.46
CA ASN A 110 -4.68 -8.06 -11.70
C ASN A 110 -6.05 -7.43 -12.07
N GLY A 111 -6.09 -6.13 -12.43
CA GLY A 111 -7.32 -5.49 -12.92
C GLY A 111 -7.89 -6.22 -14.14
N ILE A 112 -9.18 -6.56 -14.11
CA ILE A 112 -9.81 -7.43 -15.12
C ILE A 112 -10.23 -6.63 -16.37
N ILE A 113 -10.65 -5.38 -16.20
CA ILE A 113 -11.26 -4.59 -17.29
C ILE A 113 -10.32 -3.50 -17.80
N VAL A 114 -9.49 -2.91 -16.93
CA VAL A 114 -8.48 -1.94 -17.36
C VAL A 114 -7.13 -2.26 -16.71
N PRO A 115 -6.20 -2.94 -17.41
CA PRO A 115 -4.81 -3.07 -16.96
C PRO A 115 -4.10 -1.73 -17.19
N ILE A 116 -4.39 -0.73 -16.35
CA ILE A 116 -3.93 0.65 -16.55
C ILE A 116 -2.41 0.76 -16.30
N LYS A 117 -1.80 -0.11 -15.49
CA LYS A 117 -0.41 0.08 -15.05
C LYS A 117 0.54 -1.08 -15.34
N GLY A 118 0.05 -2.32 -15.38
CA GLY A 118 0.88 -3.48 -15.63
C GLY A 118 1.88 -3.78 -14.50
N ASP A 119 2.60 -4.89 -14.63
CA ASP A 119 3.60 -5.31 -13.64
C ASP A 119 4.76 -4.32 -13.55
N SER A 120 5.18 -3.98 -12.34
CA SER A 120 6.34 -3.11 -12.12
C SER A 120 7.29 -3.65 -11.05
N ARG A 121 8.56 -3.24 -11.14
CA ARG A 121 9.62 -3.64 -10.23
C ARG A 121 10.45 -2.42 -9.88
N SER A 122 10.79 -2.25 -8.60
CA SER A 122 11.66 -1.16 -8.15
C SER A 122 12.68 -1.65 -7.14
N LEU A 123 13.84 -0.99 -7.16
CA LEU A 123 14.87 -1.13 -6.14
C LEU A 123 15.07 0.24 -5.50
N SER A 124 14.95 0.29 -4.18
CA SER A 124 14.95 1.52 -3.39
C SER A 124 16.06 1.45 -2.34
N LEU A 125 16.78 2.57 -2.17
CA LEU A 125 17.83 2.76 -1.19
C LEU A 125 17.52 4.01 -0.37
N GLY A 126 17.67 3.93 0.95
CA GLY A 126 17.41 5.04 1.86
C GLY A 126 18.40 5.08 3.02
N VAL A 127 18.63 6.28 3.55
CA VAL A 127 19.43 6.50 4.76
C VAL A 127 18.63 7.42 5.68
N ASP A 128 18.39 6.96 6.92
CA ASP A 128 17.70 7.70 7.97
C ASP A 128 18.73 8.24 8.97
N PHE A 129 18.60 9.51 9.36
CA PHE A 129 19.39 10.15 10.42
C PHE A 129 18.45 10.66 11.52
N VAL A 130 18.76 10.39 12.79
CA VAL A 130 18.07 10.95 13.96
C VAL A 130 19.03 11.91 14.67
N PHE A 131 18.59 13.12 15.01
CA PHE A 131 19.41 14.18 15.59
C PHE A 131 18.80 14.73 16.88
#